data_AF-A0A9D5BW41-F1
#
_entry.id   AF-A0A9D5BW41-F1
#
_cell.length_a   1.000
_cell.length_b   1.000
_cell.length_c   1.000
_cell.angle_alpha   90.00
_cell.angle_beta   90.00
_cell.angle_gamma   90.00
#
_symmetry.space_group_name_H-M   'P 1'
#
loop_
_entity.id
_entity.type
_entity.pdbx_description
1 polymer ?
#
loop_
_entity_poly.entity_id
_entity_poly.type
_entity_poly.pdbx_seq_one_letter_code
_entity_poly.pdbx_strand_id
1 'polypeptide(L)'
;MGKKSKLKQEQVTDRRSLVDLVQRIPDAFVTLTSYMKAFIPSLVEENHADSLSNMKTLSHVPTCEILTIKDSDEPPGDLFYDITDKRDTETDENHKGMTYEPQVGDVIALTYVRPKCIDDLNRPPRFYLIAYVDKANDIDEFPDALQFKILSSKPINNGEPDMHKTNR
;
A
#
# COMPACT_ATOMS: atom_id res chain seq x y z
N MET A 1 -32.16 30.09 -6.59
CA MET A 1 -31.44 30.24 -5.30
C MET A 1 -30.86 28.89 -4.90
N GLY A 2 -29.60 28.61 -5.28
CA GLY A 2 -28.93 27.36 -4.92
C GLY A 2 -27.86 27.63 -3.86
N LYS A 3 -28.03 27.09 -2.65
CA LYS A 3 -26.97 27.08 -1.64
C LYS A 3 -26.12 25.84 -1.87
N LYS A 4 -24.89 26.00 -2.37
CA LYS A 4 -23.86 24.96 -2.31
C LYS A 4 -23.12 25.10 -0.97
N SER A 5 -23.38 24.20 -0.03
CA SER A 5 -22.57 24.06 1.17
C SER A 5 -21.29 23.30 0.83
N LYS A 6 -20.16 23.99 0.82
CA LYS A 6 -18.83 23.36 0.87
C LYS A 6 -18.61 22.83 2.28
N LEU A 7 -18.64 21.51 2.47
CA LEU A 7 -17.99 20.89 3.63
C LEU A 7 -16.48 21.07 3.46
N LYS A 8 -15.86 21.77 4.40
CA LYS A 8 -14.40 21.75 4.56
C LYS A 8 -14.05 20.49 5.34
N GLN A 9 -13.23 19.63 4.77
CA GLN A 9 -12.53 18.60 5.55
C GLN A 9 -11.48 19.31 6.42
N GLU A 10 -11.67 19.24 7.72
CA GLU A 10 -10.73 19.71 8.72
C GLU A 10 -9.68 18.60 8.93
N GLN A 11 -8.45 18.85 8.47
CA GLN A 11 -7.32 17.97 8.73
C GLN A 11 -6.82 18.24 10.16
N VAL A 12 -7.26 17.43 11.12
CA VAL A 12 -6.73 17.45 12.50
C VAL A 12 -5.38 16.74 12.48
N THR A 13 -4.29 17.49 12.48
CA THR A 13 -2.94 16.92 12.64
C THR A 13 -2.60 16.85 14.13
N ASP A 14 -3.10 15.82 14.83
CA ASP A 14 -2.59 15.48 16.17
C ASP A 14 -1.22 14.81 16.02
N ARG A 15 -0.15 15.53 16.42
CA ARG A 15 1.26 15.11 16.26
C ARG A 15 1.81 14.44 17.52
N ARG A 16 1.10 13.48 18.08
CA ARG A 16 1.66 12.60 19.13
C ARG A 16 2.24 11.37 18.47
N SER A 17 3.41 10.91 18.91
CA SER A 17 3.90 9.61 18.44
C SER A 17 2.95 8.53 18.96
N LEU A 18 2.75 7.46 18.18
CA LEU A 18 1.87 6.35 18.60
C LEU A 18 2.33 5.75 19.93
N VAL A 19 3.64 5.70 20.14
CA VAL A 19 4.29 5.31 21.40
C VAL A 19 3.83 6.15 22.59
N ASP A 20 3.68 7.47 22.43
CA ASP A 20 3.20 8.37 23.52
C ASP A 20 1.73 8.12 23.88
N LEU A 21 0.98 7.45 22.99
CA LEU A 21 -0.42 7.08 23.19
C LEU A 21 -0.57 5.67 23.79
N VAL A 22 0.49 4.85 23.78
CA VAL A 22 0.50 3.52 24.41
C VAL A 22 0.56 3.69 25.92
N GLN A 23 -0.56 3.42 26.58
CA GLN A 23 -0.66 3.45 28.04
C GLN A 23 -0.62 2.02 28.59
N ARG A 24 -0.21 1.88 29.85
CA ARG A 24 -0.33 0.61 30.57
C ARG A 24 -1.81 0.19 30.56
N ILE A 25 -2.08 -1.00 30.02
CA ILE A 25 -3.41 -1.60 29.97
C ILE A 25 -3.87 -1.90 31.41
N PRO A 26 -5.01 -1.34 31.87
CA PRO A 26 -5.60 -1.68 33.16
C PRO A 26 -6.06 -3.14 33.23
N ASP A 27 -6.06 -3.71 34.44
CA ASP A 27 -6.50 -5.10 34.67
C ASP A 27 -8.02 -5.29 34.48
N ALA A 28 -8.80 -4.21 34.55
CA ALA A 28 -10.25 -4.21 34.34
C ALA A 28 -10.73 -2.90 33.74
N PHE A 29 -11.83 -2.98 32.98
CA PHE A 29 -12.47 -1.83 32.35
C PHE A 29 -13.93 -1.72 32.78
N VAL A 30 -14.35 -0.49 33.09
CA VAL A 30 -15.74 -0.20 33.48
C VAL A 30 -16.63 0.00 32.24
N THR A 31 -16.04 0.40 31.10
CA THR A 31 -16.78 0.67 29.87
C THR A 31 -16.03 0.14 28.63
N LEU A 32 -16.79 -0.17 27.58
CA LEU A 32 -16.22 -0.50 26.27
C LEU A 32 -15.36 0.64 25.71
N THR A 33 -15.76 1.90 25.95
CA THR A 33 -14.97 3.06 25.51
C THR A 33 -13.62 3.13 26.20
N SER A 34 -13.55 2.89 27.51
CA SER A 34 -12.26 2.83 28.23
C SER A 34 -11.39 1.67 27.76
N TYR A 35 -12.00 0.54 27.43
CA TYR A 35 -11.31 -0.62 26.84
C TYR A 35 -10.69 -0.25 25.48
N MET A 36 -11.51 0.24 24.55
CA MET A 36 -11.08 0.59 23.19
C MET A 36 -9.99 1.67 23.22
N LYS A 37 -10.10 2.67 24.10
CA LYS A 37 -9.08 3.72 24.25
C LYS A 37 -7.72 3.19 24.70
N ALA A 38 -7.67 2.13 25.50
CA ALA A 38 -6.41 1.54 25.95
C ALA A 38 -5.81 0.57 24.91
N PHE A 39 -6.66 -0.23 24.26
CA PHE A 39 -6.22 -1.27 23.34
C PHE A 39 -5.91 -0.78 21.93
N ILE A 40 -6.65 0.20 21.40
CA ILE A 40 -6.43 0.66 20.01
C ILE A 40 -4.99 1.18 19.81
N PRO A 41 -4.44 2.08 20.64
CA PRO A 41 -3.05 2.54 20.46
C PRO A 41 -2.03 1.41 20.58
N SER A 42 -2.24 0.49 21.54
CA SER A 42 -1.38 -0.67 21.76
C SER A 42 -1.35 -1.59 20.54
N LEU A 43 -2.52 -1.89 19.98
CA LEU A 43 -2.66 -2.72 18.78
C LEU A 43 -2.04 -2.04 17.55
N VAL A 44 -2.22 -0.73 17.40
CA VAL A 44 -1.63 0.02 16.29
C VAL A 44 -0.10 0.03 16.41
N GLU A 45 0.45 0.25 17.60
CA GLU A 45 1.91 0.23 17.80
C GLU A 45 2.50 -1.17 17.62
N GLU A 46 1.81 -2.23 18.04
CA GLU A 46 2.21 -3.63 17.78
C GLU A 46 2.30 -3.90 16.28
N ASN A 47 1.25 -3.58 15.52
CA ASN A 47 1.25 -3.75 14.05
C ASN A 47 2.30 -2.86 13.36
N HIS A 48 2.55 -1.66 13.88
CA HIS A 48 3.58 -0.76 13.38
C HIS A 48 4.99 -1.34 13.60
N ALA A 49 5.26 -1.87 14.80
CA ALA A 49 6.54 -2.49 15.13
C ALA A 49 6.79 -3.76 14.30
N ASP A 50 5.76 -4.59 14.10
CA ASP A 50 5.84 -5.79 13.27
C ASP A 50 6.10 -5.44 11.79
N SER A 51 5.33 -4.49 11.25
CA SER A 51 5.54 -3.98 9.88
C SER A 51 6.93 -3.38 9.69
N LEU A 52 7.42 -2.60 10.65
CA LEU A 52 8.75 -2.00 10.62
C LEU A 52 9.85 -3.07 10.69
N SER A 53 9.63 -4.15 11.42
CA SER A 53 10.54 -5.31 11.44
C SER A 53 10.65 -5.94 10.05
N ASN A 54 9.52 -6.13 9.37
CA ASN A 54 9.48 -6.66 8.00
C ASN A 54 10.15 -5.73 6.98
N MET A 55 10.09 -4.41 7.18
CA MET A 55 10.82 -3.48 6.30
C MET A 55 12.35 -3.61 6.38
N LYS A 56 12.90 -4.20 7.45
CA LYS A 56 14.36 -4.44 7.54
C LYS A 56 14.83 -5.54 6.58
N THR A 57 13.94 -6.42 6.13
CA THR A 57 14.25 -7.52 5.20
C THR A 57 13.82 -7.21 3.75
N LEU A 58 13.44 -5.95 3.44
CA LEU A 58 12.91 -5.53 2.14
C LEU A 58 13.77 -5.95 0.94
N SER A 59 15.10 -5.98 1.09
CA SER A 59 16.04 -6.40 0.04
C SER A 59 15.86 -7.85 -0.43
N HIS A 60 15.21 -8.67 0.39
CA HIS A 60 14.98 -10.10 0.16
C HIS A 60 13.50 -10.45 -0.04
N VAL A 61 12.60 -9.46 0.04
CA VAL A 61 11.17 -9.68 -0.14
C VAL A 61 10.90 -10.09 -1.60
N PRO A 62 10.00 -11.05 -1.84
CA PRO A 62 9.60 -11.43 -3.19
C PRO A 62 8.97 -10.23 -3.90
N THR A 63 9.17 -10.13 -5.21
CA THR A 63 8.62 -9.05 -6.04
C THR A 63 7.99 -9.62 -7.29
N CYS A 64 6.96 -8.97 -7.83
CA CYS A 64 6.47 -9.24 -9.19
C CYS A 64 6.67 -7.98 -10.05
N GLU A 65 6.90 -8.18 -11.34
CA GLU A 65 6.98 -7.09 -12.31
C GLU A 65 5.57 -6.82 -12.86
N ILE A 66 5.15 -5.56 -12.84
CA ILE A 66 3.84 -5.15 -13.37
C ILE A 66 3.99 -4.76 -14.84
N LEU A 67 3.24 -5.42 -15.71
CA LEU A 67 3.20 -5.12 -17.15
C LEU A 67 2.23 -3.99 -17.48
N THR A 68 1.03 -4.03 -16.90
CA THR A 68 0.00 -3.03 -17.17
C THR A 68 -0.80 -2.68 -15.92
N ILE A 69 -1.17 -1.40 -15.83
CA ILE A 69 -2.09 -0.85 -14.85
C ILE A 69 -3.21 -0.17 -15.64
N LYS A 70 -4.45 -0.55 -15.41
CA LYS A 70 -5.63 0.03 -16.08
C LYS A 70 -6.66 0.44 -15.03
N ASP A 71 -7.35 1.55 -15.26
CA ASP A 71 -8.49 1.92 -14.43
C ASP A 71 -9.53 0.81 -14.48
N SER A 72 -10.11 0.47 -13.33
CA SER A 72 -11.17 -0.53 -13.26
C SER A 72 -12.54 0.12 -13.43
N ASP A 73 -13.46 -0.57 -14.11
CA ASP A 73 -14.83 -0.10 -14.34
C ASP A 73 -15.73 -0.18 -13.08
N GLU A 74 -15.15 -0.36 -11.89
CA GLU A 74 -15.90 -0.48 -10.64
C GLU A 74 -16.41 0.90 -10.14
N PRO A 75 -17.66 0.97 -9.65
CA PRO A 75 -18.30 2.23 -9.27
C PRO A 75 -17.72 2.83 -7.97
N PRO A 76 -17.86 4.16 -7.81
CA PRO A 76 -16.87 5.15 -8.17
C PRO A 76 -15.76 5.28 -7.11
N GLY A 77 -14.53 5.09 -7.55
CA GLY A 77 -13.34 5.64 -6.93
C GLY A 77 -12.19 5.54 -7.92
N ASP A 78 -11.52 6.66 -8.19
CA ASP A 78 -10.40 6.79 -9.16
C ASP A 78 -9.13 6.02 -8.72
N LEU A 79 -9.27 4.99 -7.89
CA LEU A 79 -8.20 4.32 -7.16
C LEU A 79 -8.19 2.80 -7.35
N PHE A 80 -9.20 2.23 -8.04
CA PHE A 80 -9.24 0.81 -8.39
C PHE A 80 -8.54 0.57 -9.73
N TYR A 81 -7.64 -0.40 -9.74
CA TYR A 81 -6.88 -0.73 -10.94
C TYR A 81 -6.84 -2.23 -11.20
N ASP A 82 -6.98 -2.58 -12.46
CA ASP A 82 -6.68 -3.89 -13.02
C ASP A 82 -5.19 -3.97 -13.34
N ILE A 83 -4.51 -4.90 -12.68
CA ILE A 83 -3.07 -5.14 -12.82
C ILE A 83 -2.85 -6.42 -13.61
N THR A 84 -1.83 -6.40 -14.47
CA THR A 84 -1.30 -7.62 -15.10
C THR A 84 0.18 -7.75 -14.73
N ASP A 85 0.58 -8.87 -14.12
CA ASP A 85 1.96 -9.15 -13.78
C ASP A 85 2.69 -9.95 -14.86
N LYS A 86 4.03 -9.87 -14.86
CA LYS A 86 4.90 -10.69 -15.68
C LYS A 86 5.31 -11.91 -14.86
N ARG A 87 5.03 -13.11 -15.37
CA ARG A 87 5.70 -14.33 -14.92
C ARG A 87 6.60 -14.82 -16.03
N ASP A 88 7.90 -14.80 -15.76
CA ASP A 88 8.86 -15.51 -16.60
C ASP A 88 8.65 -17.01 -16.36
N THR A 89 8.04 -17.68 -17.33
CA THR A 89 7.88 -19.15 -17.35
C THR A 89 9.20 -19.86 -17.63
N GLU A 90 10.22 -19.13 -18.07
CA GLU A 90 11.58 -19.59 -18.21
C GLU A 90 12.39 -19.10 -17.02
N THR A 91 12.72 -20.04 -16.15
CA THR A 91 13.60 -19.86 -14.99
C THR A 91 14.93 -19.28 -15.47
N ASP A 92 15.02 -17.95 -15.52
CA ASP A 92 16.27 -17.25 -15.79
C ASP A 92 17.17 -17.56 -14.59
N GLU A 93 18.24 -18.35 -14.79
CA GLU A 93 19.10 -18.85 -13.70
C GLU A 93 19.73 -17.73 -12.85
N ASN A 94 19.65 -16.48 -13.31
CA ASN A 94 20.07 -15.27 -12.62
C ASN A 94 19.00 -14.66 -11.68
N HIS A 95 17.72 -15.04 -11.79
CA HIS A 95 16.62 -14.55 -10.96
C HIS A 95 16.28 -15.55 -9.84
N LYS A 96 17.26 -15.77 -8.97
CA LYS A 96 17.21 -16.73 -7.84
C LYS A 96 16.29 -16.31 -6.67
N GLY A 97 15.24 -15.53 -6.92
CA GLY A 97 14.29 -15.05 -5.92
C GLY A 97 12.91 -15.67 -6.12
N MET A 98 12.19 -15.93 -5.03
CA MET A 98 10.77 -16.29 -5.11
C MET A 98 10.00 -15.12 -5.76
N THR A 99 9.19 -15.42 -6.77
CA THR A 99 8.25 -14.46 -7.36
C THR A 99 7.13 -14.21 -6.37
N TYR A 100 6.75 -12.95 -6.18
CA TYR A 100 5.60 -12.63 -5.33
C TYR A 100 4.31 -13.01 -6.03
N GLU A 101 3.45 -13.74 -5.33
CA GLU A 101 2.10 -14.09 -5.77
C GLU A 101 1.10 -13.25 -4.97
N PRO A 102 0.34 -12.35 -5.62
CA PRO A 102 -0.62 -11.50 -4.92
C PRO A 102 -1.72 -12.32 -4.23
N GLN A 103 -1.99 -12.01 -2.96
CA GLN A 103 -3.11 -12.57 -2.21
C GLN A 103 -4.08 -11.47 -1.78
N VAL A 104 -5.38 -11.80 -1.75
CA VAL A 104 -6.41 -10.89 -1.25
C VAL A 104 -6.10 -10.52 0.20
N GLY A 105 -6.05 -9.23 0.50
CA GLY A 105 -5.67 -8.74 1.83
C GLY A 105 -4.26 -8.17 1.91
N ASP A 106 -3.40 -8.43 0.92
CA ASP A 106 -2.03 -7.96 0.92
C ASP A 106 -1.95 -6.42 0.81
N VAL A 107 -1.01 -5.83 1.56
CA VAL A 107 -0.62 -4.43 1.42
C VAL A 107 0.73 -4.37 0.71
N ILE A 108 0.73 -3.79 -0.47
CA ILE A 108 1.89 -3.78 -1.38
C ILE A 108 2.42 -2.37 -1.61
N ALA A 109 3.70 -2.28 -1.94
CA ALA A 109 4.35 -1.05 -2.39
C ALA A 109 4.58 -1.12 -3.91
N LEU A 110 3.90 -0.25 -4.65
CA LEU A 110 4.14 -0.06 -6.07
C LEU A 110 5.38 0.84 -6.25
N THR A 111 6.35 0.37 -7.01
CA THR A 111 7.62 1.06 -7.25
C THR A 111 7.97 1.04 -8.73
N TYR A 112 8.49 2.13 -9.26
CA TYR A 112 8.97 2.19 -10.66
C TYR A 112 10.22 1.34 -10.92
N VAL A 113 11.00 1.04 -9.88
CA VAL A 113 12.21 0.22 -9.96
C VAL A 113 12.23 -0.70 -8.74
N ARG A 114 12.67 -1.94 -8.92
CA ARG A 114 12.84 -2.90 -7.82
C ARG A 114 13.73 -2.30 -6.71
N PRO A 115 13.20 -2.11 -5.49
CA PRO A 115 13.99 -1.58 -4.39
C PRO A 115 15.05 -2.60 -3.96
N LYS A 116 16.26 -2.12 -3.63
CA LYS A 116 17.35 -2.93 -3.08
C LYS A 116 17.50 -2.75 -1.58
N CYS A 117 17.04 -1.62 -1.04
CA CYS A 117 16.98 -1.36 0.39
C CYS A 117 15.79 -0.45 0.72
N ILE A 118 15.53 -0.26 2.02
CA ILE A 118 14.44 0.61 2.50
C ILE A 118 14.56 2.06 2.02
N ASP A 119 15.79 2.55 1.86
CA ASP A 119 16.04 3.93 1.41
C ASP A 119 15.59 4.15 -0.04
N ASP A 120 15.48 3.09 -0.85
CA ASP A 120 15.01 3.17 -2.23
C ASP A 120 13.51 3.45 -2.32
N LEU A 121 12.71 3.14 -1.28
CA LEU A 121 11.26 3.39 -1.30
C LEU A 121 10.95 4.89 -1.30
N ASN A 122 11.71 5.69 -0.55
CA ASN A 122 11.40 7.11 -0.33
C ASN A 122 12.42 8.06 -1.00
N ARG A 123 12.91 7.70 -2.20
CA ARG A 123 13.92 8.48 -2.91
C ARG A 123 13.28 9.38 -3.97
N PRO A 124 13.20 10.71 -3.80
CA PRO A 124 12.70 11.61 -4.84
C PRO A 124 13.49 11.46 -6.15
N PRO A 125 12.86 11.52 -7.33
CA PRO A 125 11.43 11.72 -7.59
C PRO A 125 10.58 10.43 -7.56
N ARG A 126 11.18 9.30 -7.16
CA ARG A 126 10.61 7.95 -7.23
C ARG A 126 10.06 7.55 -5.86
N PHE A 127 8.85 7.98 -5.57
CA PHE A 127 8.15 7.54 -4.37
C PHE A 127 7.43 6.22 -4.66
N TYR A 128 7.43 5.34 -3.67
CA TYR A 128 6.51 4.21 -3.64
C TYR A 128 5.06 4.69 -3.44
N LEU A 129 4.11 3.94 -3.98
CA LEU A 129 2.69 4.11 -3.71
C LEU A 129 2.16 2.87 -3.00
N ILE A 130 1.47 3.06 -1.89
CA ILE A 130 0.84 1.95 -1.16
C ILE A 130 -0.45 1.57 -1.88
N ALA A 131 -0.69 0.27 -2.03
CA ALA A 131 -1.93 -0.29 -2.54
C ALA A 131 -2.34 -1.55 -1.75
N TYR A 132 -3.63 -1.86 -1.82
CA TYR A 132 -4.25 -3.02 -1.20
C TYR A 132 -4.74 -3.98 -2.30
N VAL A 133 -4.48 -5.28 -2.17
CA VAL A 133 -4.96 -6.28 -3.12
C VAL A 133 -6.41 -6.66 -2.79
N ASP A 134 -7.33 -6.22 -3.65
CA ASP A 134 -8.78 -6.43 -3.49
C ASP A 134 -9.22 -7.79 -4.03
N LYS A 135 -8.67 -8.19 -5.19
CA LYS A 135 -8.93 -9.48 -5.82
C LYS A 135 -7.64 -10.05 -6.37
N ALA A 136 -7.44 -11.34 -6.20
CA ALA A 136 -6.38 -12.09 -6.84
C ALA A 136 -6.95 -13.41 -7.34
N ASN A 137 -6.46 -13.88 -8.48
CA ASN A 137 -6.85 -15.19 -9.00
C ASN A 137 -6.09 -16.29 -8.27
N ASP A 138 -6.75 -17.44 -8.08
CA ASP A 138 -6.07 -18.64 -7.66
C ASP A 138 -5.24 -19.18 -8.83
N ILE A 139 -3.93 -19.17 -8.65
CA ILE A 139 -2.95 -19.55 -9.67
C ILE A 139 -2.94 -21.06 -9.87
N ASP A 140 -3.25 -21.84 -8.84
CA ASP A 140 -3.31 -23.30 -8.93
C ASP A 140 -4.50 -23.73 -9.80
N GLU A 141 -5.58 -22.94 -9.79
CA GLU A 141 -6.76 -23.17 -10.63
C GLU A 141 -6.61 -22.54 -12.03
N PHE A 142 -5.98 -21.35 -12.12
CA PHE A 142 -5.83 -20.59 -13.36
C PHE A 142 -4.39 -20.09 -13.56
N PRO A 143 -3.46 -20.95 -14.01
CA PRO A 143 -2.04 -20.63 -14.09
C PRO A 143 -1.71 -19.49 -15.07
N ASP A 144 -2.54 -19.29 -16.09
CA ASP A 144 -2.41 -18.21 -17.08
C ASP A 144 -3.07 -16.89 -16.63
N ALA A 145 -3.78 -16.88 -15.49
CA ALA A 145 -4.54 -15.73 -15.03
C ALA A 145 -3.67 -14.77 -14.20
N LEU A 146 -2.77 -14.09 -14.90
CA LEU A 146 -1.80 -13.09 -14.40
C LEU A 146 -2.44 -11.75 -13.98
N GLN A 147 -3.69 -11.76 -13.53
CA GLN A 147 -4.46 -10.55 -13.27
C GLN A 147 -4.92 -10.50 -11.83
N PHE A 148 -4.81 -9.31 -11.25
CA PHE A 148 -5.33 -9.02 -9.92
C PHE A 148 -5.80 -7.57 -9.87
N LYS A 149 -6.67 -7.26 -8.91
CA LYS A 149 -7.19 -5.90 -8.69
C LYS A 149 -6.60 -5.31 -7.44
N ILE A 150 -6.28 -4.03 -7.51
CA ILE A 150 -5.80 -3.27 -6.37
C ILE A 150 -6.65 -2.03 -6.11
N LEU A 151 -6.66 -1.61 -4.86
CA LEU A 151 -7.07 -0.30 -4.41
C LEU A 151 -5.83 0.49 -3.97
N SER A 152 -5.50 1.56 -4.70
CA SER A 152 -4.37 2.40 -4.35
C SER A 152 -4.72 3.44 -3.27
N SER A 153 -3.69 3.92 -2.55
CA SER A 153 -3.85 4.98 -1.55
C SER A 153 -4.09 6.38 -2.17
N LYS A 154 -3.67 6.59 -3.42
CA LYS A 154 -3.79 7.84 -4.20
C LYS A 154 -3.79 7.52 -5.69
N PRO A 155 -4.34 8.40 -6.56
CA PRO A 155 -4.40 8.12 -7.98
C PRO A 155 -3.02 7.84 -8.56
N ILE A 156 -2.94 6.79 -9.39
CA ILE A 156 -1.74 6.47 -10.15
C ILE A 156 -1.70 7.42 -11.35
N ASN A 157 -0.90 8.48 -11.24
CA ASN A 157 -0.64 9.34 -12.38
C ASN A 157 0.21 8.53 -13.37
N ASN A 158 -0.39 8.13 -14.49
CA ASN A 158 0.27 7.47 -15.62
C ASN A 158 1.27 8.43 -16.29
N GLY A 159 2.37 8.73 -15.59
CA GLY A 159 3.54 9.45 -16.07
C GLY A 159 3.34 10.38 -17.26
N GLU A 160 2.66 11.52 -17.09
CA GLU A 160 3.19 12.72 -17.74
C GLU A 160 4.29 13.25 -16.82
N PRO A 161 5.57 13.18 -17.22
CA PRO A 161 6.59 13.95 -16.53
C PRO A 161 6.21 15.42 -16.65
N ASP A 162 6.13 16.12 -15.52
CA ASP A 162 5.93 17.57 -15.46
C ASP A 162 7.14 18.25 -16.14
N MET A 163 7.07 18.38 -17.47
CA MET A 163 8.04 19.12 -18.26
C MET A 163 7.83 20.60 -17.99
N HIS A 164 8.62 21.12 -17.06
CA HIS A 164 9.06 22.50 -16.93
C HIS A 164 8.04 23.59 -17.34
N LYS A 165 7.44 24.25 -16.35
CA LYS A 165 7.17 25.69 -16.44
C LYS A 165 8.09 26.46 -15.51
N THR A 166 9.38 26.47 -15.85
CA THR A 166 10.26 27.58 -15.47
C THR A 166 9.82 28.79 -16.30
N ASN A 167 8.93 29.62 -15.75
CA ASN A 167 8.70 30.94 -16.30
C ASN A 167 9.93 31.80 -16.01
N ARG A 168 10.52 32.27 -17.10
CA ARG A 168 11.56 33.29 -17.17
C ARG A 168 10.98 34.66 -16.83
#